data_AF-A0A2E9ZNX6-F1
#
_entry.id   AF-A0A2E9ZNX6-F1
#
_cell.length_a   1.000
_cell.length_b   1.000
_cell.length_c   1.000
_cell.angle_alpha   90.00
_cell.angle_beta   90.00
_cell.angle_gamma   90.00
#
_symmetry.space_group_name_H-M   'P 1'
#
loop_
_entity.id
_entity.type
_entity.pdbx_description
1 polymer ?
#
loop_
_entity_poly.entity_id
_entity_poly.type
_entity_poly.pdbx_seq_one_letter_code
_entity_poly.pdbx_strand_id
1 'polypeptide(L)'
;MNAFHPLNRRSALRVGGLGLLGLNMRKLFAAEEAKSRIAPKAKSVVFLFQWGGPSQLDMFDMKPDAPDGIRSPHKWIDTNLPGVITN
;
A
#
# COMPACT_ATOMS: atom_id res chain seq x y z
N MET A 1 -10.17 -52.06 -24.40
CA MET A 1 -9.02 -51.83 -25.29
C MET A 1 -8.06 -50.90 -24.57
N ASN A 2 -7.05 -51.45 -23.89
CA ASN A 2 -6.14 -50.69 -23.05
C ASN A 2 -4.90 -50.29 -23.85
N ALA A 3 -4.81 -49.02 -24.25
CA ALA A 3 -3.60 -48.47 -24.81
C ALA A 3 -2.70 -47.96 -23.68
N PHE A 4 -1.76 -48.80 -23.22
CA PHE A 4 -0.65 -48.33 -22.40
C PHE A 4 0.27 -47.49 -23.30
N HIS A 5 0.11 -46.18 -23.24
CA HIS A 5 1.02 -45.25 -23.89
C HIS A 5 2.37 -45.29 -23.15
N PRO A 6 3.50 -45.60 -23.81
CA PRO A 6 4.80 -45.57 -23.15
C PRO A 6 5.04 -44.18 -22.58
N LEU A 7 5.54 -44.11 -21.34
CA LEU A 7 5.79 -42.85 -20.62
C LEU A 7 6.78 -41.99 -21.41
N ASN A 8 6.26 -41.08 -22.22
CA ASN A 8 7.07 -40.12 -22.96
C ASN A 8 7.65 -39.11 -21.96
N ARG A 9 8.88 -38.64 -22.22
CA ARG A 9 9.63 -37.70 -21.37
C ARG A 9 8.79 -36.46 -21.01
N ARG A 10 8.00 -35.97 -21.98
CA ARG A 10 7.07 -34.85 -21.81
C ARG A 10 5.89 -35.18 -20.89
N SER A 11 5.36 -36.40 -20.94
CA SER A 11 4.27 -36.86 -20.07
C SER A 11 4.74 -36.99 -18.63
N ALA A 12 5.95 -37.52 -18.43
CA ALA A 12 6.58 -37.60 -17.12
C ALA A 12 6.82 -36.21 -16.50
N LEU A 13 7.31 -35.25 -17.29
CA LEU A 13 7.49 -33.86 -16.84
C LEU A 13 6.17 -33.16 -16.51
N ARG A 14 5.10 -33.41 -17.28
CA ARG A 14 3.78 -32.84 -17.01
C ARG A 14 3.19 -33.36 -15.70
N VAL A 15 3.21 -34.68 -15.50
CA VAL A 15 2.66 -35.31 -14.28
C VAL A 15 3.52 -34.97 -13.06
N GLY A 16 4.85 -35.04 -13.19
CA GLY A 16 5.78 -34.66 -12.13
C GLY A 16 5.71 -33.17 -11.77
N GLY A 17 5.58 -32.29 -12.78
CA GLY A 17 5.44 -30.84 -12.60
C GLY A 17 4.13 -30.46 -11.91
N LEU A 18 3.01 -31.10 -12.28
CA LEU A 18 1.72 -30.89 -11.61
C LEU A 18 1.75 -31.34 -10.15
N GLY A 19 2.42 -32.45 -9.83
CA GLY A 19 2.61 -32.89 -8.46
C GLY A 19 3.51 -31.96 -7.65
N LEU A 20 4.67 -31.59 -8.20
CA LEU A 20 5.63 -30.71 -7.53
C LEU A 20 5.10 -29.29 -7.32
N LEU A 21 4.46 -28.69 -8.33
CA LEU A 21 3.95 -27.33 -8.22
C LEU A 21 2.60 -27.30 -7.47
N GLY A 22 1.66 -28.19 -7.83
CA GLY A 22 0.32 -28.20 -7.26
C GLY A 22 0.30 -28.53 -5.76
N LEU A 23 1.11 -29.50 -5.30
CA LEU A 23 1.13 -29.89 -3.89
C LEU A 23 1.97 -28.96 -3.01
N ASN A 24 2.95 -28.24 -3.58
CA ASN A 24 3.77 -27.28 -2.83
C ASN A 24 3.22 -25.85 -2.84
N MET A 25 2.26 -25.50 -3.70
CA MET A 25 1.64 -24.15 -3.71
C MET A 25 1.06 -23.76 -2.35
N ARG A 26 0.41 -24.68 -1.63
CA ARG A 26 -0.13 -24.41 -0.28
C ARG A 26 0.95 -23.99 0.71
N LYS A 27 2.12 -24.63 0.64
CA LYS A 27 3.27 -24.29 1.50
C LYS A 27 3.89 -22.95 1.09
N LEU A 28 3.88 -22.63 -0.20
CA LEU A 28 4.35 -21.34 -0.71
C LEU A 28 3.48 -20.18 -0.20
N PHE A 29 2.15 -20.33 -0.29
CA PHE A 29 1.22 -19.32 0.24
C PHE A 29 1.25 -19.22 1.76
N ALA A 30 1.36 -20.34 2.48
CA ALA A 30 1.53 -20.32 3.94
C ALA A 30 2.85 -19.65 4.37
N ALA A 31 3.91 -19.77 3.58
CA ALA A 31 5.19 -19.09 3.83
C ALA A 31 5.11 -17.57 3.56
N GLU A 32 4.27 -17.13 2.63
CA GLU A 32 3.98 -15.71 2.41
C GLU A 32 3.21 -15.10 3.58
N GLU A 33 2.24 -15.85 4.12
CA GLU A 33 1.47 -15.45 5.30
C GLU A 33 2.32 -15.45 6.58
N ALA A 34 3.33 -16.33 6.63
CA ALA A 34 4.32 -16.39 7.71
C ALA A 34 5.42 -15.32 7.59
N LYS A 35 5.34 -14.37 6.63
CA LYS A 35 6.20 -13.17 6.67
C LYS A 35 6.04 -12.52 8.02
N SER A 36 7.11 -12.66 8.80
CA SER A 36 7.36 -12.10 10.12
C SER A 36 6.52 -10.86 10.39
N ARG A 37 5.79 -10.89 11.52
CA ARG A 37 5.31 -9.70 12.22
C ARG A 37 6.54 -8.89 12.67
N ILE A 38 7.27 -8.31 11.73
CA ILE A 38 8.25 -7.29 12.02
C ILE A 38 7.44 -6.17 12.63
N ALA A 39 7.61 -5.94 13.94
CA ALA A 39 6.99 -4.81 14.60
C ALA A 39 7.32 -3.56 13.78
N PRO A 40 6.32 -2.79 13.33
CA PRO A 40 6.57 -1.64 12.49
C PRO A 40 7.53 -0.70 13.24
N LYS A 41 8.74 -0.56 12.71
CA LYS A 41 9.76 0.32 13.28
C LYS A 41 9.62 1.67 12.58
N ALA A 42 9.25 2.71 13.34
CA ALA A 42 9.29 4.07 12.81
C ALA A 42 10.73 4.41 12.39
N LYS A 43 10.93 4.68 11.11
CA LYS A 43 12.25 4.97 10.53
C LYS A 43 12.68 6.42 10.80
N SER A 44 11.72 7.31 10.98
CA SER A 44 11.91 8.74 11.25
C SER A 44 10.69 9.30 11.98
N VAL A 45 10.91 10.35 12.76
CA VAL A 45 9.87 11.13 13.44
C VAL A 45 10.08 12.60 13.09
N VAL A 46 9.03 13.28 12.67
CA VAL A 46 9.04 14.74 12.48
C VAL A 46 8.57 15.37 13.79
N PHE A 47 9.42 16.17 14.42
CA PHE A 47 9.07 16.88 15.65
C PHE A 47 8.85 18.36 15.32
N LEU A 48 7.60 18.82 15.44
CA LEU A 48 7.21 20.18 15.09
C LEU A 48 7.09 21.03 16.36
N PHE A 49 7.97 22.01 16.53
CA PHE A 49 7.89 22.98 17.62
C PHE A 49 6.96 24.14 17.25
N GLN A 50 5.67 24.01 17.56
CA GLN A 50 4.70 25.09 17.37
C GLN A 50 4.45 25.82 18.69
N TRP A 51 5.33 26.76 19.02
CA TRP A 51 5.11 27.67 20.15
C TRP A 51 3.85 28.52 19.88
N GLY A 52 2.73 28.18 20.53
CA GLY A 52 1.44 28.85 20.33
C GLY A 52 0.48 28.17 19.35
N GLY A 53 0.85 27.00 18.80
CA GLY A 53 0.00 26.24 17.88
C GLY A 53 -0.02 26.79 16.44
N PRO A 54 -0.70 26.09 15.52
CA PRO A 54 -0.85 26.54 14.14
C PRO A 54 -1.74 27.78 14.05
N SER A 55 -1.45 28.67 13.11
CA SER A 55 -2.33 29.80 12.77
C SER A 55 -3.71 29.28 12.37
N GLN A 56 -4.78 29.94 12.82
CA GLN A 56 -6.15 29.56 12.45
C GLN A 56 -6.37 29.57 10.92
N LEU A 57 -5.64 30.44 10.21
CA LEU A 57 -5.68 30.54 8.74
C LEU A 57 -5.05 29.34 8.03
N ASP A 58 -4.18 28.59 8.72
CA ASP A 58 -3.44 27.45 8.16
C ASP A 58 -4.05 26.10 8.56
N MET A 59 -5.17 26.09 9.28
CA MET A 59 -5.83 24.85 9.73
C MET A 59 -6.99 24.44 8.82
N PHE A 60 -8.18 25.00 9.09
CA PHE A 60 -9.45 24.55 8.49
C PHE A 60 -10.35 25.69 8.01
N ASP A 61 -9.97 26.96 8.21
CA ASP A 61 -10.70 28.15 7.73
C ASP A 61 -9.88 28.84 6.63
N MET A 62 -9.67 28.11 5.53
CA MET A 62 -9.11 28.73 4.34
C MET A 62 -10.13 29.73 3.80
N LYS A 63 -9.70 30.97 3.60
CA LYS A 63 -10.50 32.00 2.94
C LYS A 63 -10.00 32.19 1.51
N PRO A 64 -10.30 31.27 0.58
CA PRO A 64 -9.75 31.31 -0.78
C PRO A 64 -10.10 32.61 -1.51
N ASP A 65 -11.30 33.14 -1.24
CA ASP A 65 -11.83 34.36 -1.84
C ASP A 65 -11.41 35.65 -1.10
N ALA A 66 -10.69 35.53 0.02
CA ALA A 66 -10.23 36.72 0.74
C ALA A 66 -9.06 37.41 0.01
N PRO A 67 -8.95 38.76 0.13
CA PRO A 67 -7.83 39.51 -0.39
C PRO A 67 -6.46 39.02 0.11
N ASP A 68 -5.43 39.31 -0.69
CA ASP A 68 -4.04 39.04 -0.30
C ASP A 68 -3.70 39.76 1.01
N GLY A 69 -3.08 39.03 1.94
CA GLY A 69 -2.77 39.49 3.30
C GLY A 69 -3.75 39.04 4.38
N ILE A 70 -4.94 38.56 4.01
CA ILE A 70 -5.94 38.00 4.95
C ILE A 70 -5.98 36.46 4.88
N ARG A 71 -5.75 35.90 3.68
CA ARG A 71 -5.64 34.45 3.46
C ARG A 71 -4.21 33.95 3.70
N SER A 72 -4.08 32.63 3.88
CA SER A 72 -2.77 31.97 3.97
C SER A 72 -1.91 32.28 2.74
N PRO A 73 -0.59 32.47 2.89
CA PRO A 73 0.31 32.70 1.75
C PRO A 73 0.49 31.45 0.87
N HIS A 74 0.08 30.28 1.36
CA HIS A 74 0.17 29.02 0.62
C HIS A 74 -1.07 28.80 -0.26
N LYS A 75 -0.86 28.20 -1.43
CA LYS A 75 -1.96 27.83 -2.34
C LYS A 75 -2.67 26.60 -1.78
N TRP A 76 -3.99 26.60 -1.86
CA TRP A 76 -4.79 25.46 -1.46
C TRP A 76 -4.59 24.25 -2.38
N ILE A 77 -4.81 23.07 -1.81
CA ILE A 77 -4.84 21.77 -2.47
C ILE A 77 -6.16 21.06 -2.13
N ASP A 78 -6.62 20.23 -3.06
CA ASP A 78 -7.77 19.36 -2.84
C ASP A 78 -7.39 18.23 -1.87
N THR A 79 -8.28 17.94 -0.92
CA THR A 79 -8.12 16.77 -0.05
C THR A 79 -8.88 15.57 -0.60
N ASN A 80 -8.60 14.38 -0.06
CA ASN A 80 -9.38 13.17 -0.37
C ASN A 80 -10.83 13.23 0.14
N LEU A 81 -11.20 14.22 0.96
CA LEU A 81 -12.57 14.44 1.42
C LEU A 81 -13.28 15.40 0.45
N PRO A 82 -14.36 14.96 -0.22
CA PRO A 82 -15.11 15.82 -1.14
C PRO A 82 -15.59 17.10 -0.45
N GLY A 83 -15.27 18.25 -1.05
CA GLY A 83 -15.65 19.57 -0.54
C GLY A 83 -14.74 20.14 0.55
N VAL A 84 -13.63 19.46 0.88
CA VAL A 84 -12.63 19.95 1.84
C VAL A 84 -11.34 20.30 1.10
N ILE A 85 -10.88 21.53 1.29
CA ILE A 85 -9.61 22.07 0.78
C ILE A 85 -8.68 22.41 1.95
N THR A 86 -7.36 22.27 1.76
CA THR A 86 -6.32 22.58 2.78
C THR A 86 -5.13 23.30 2.13
N ASN A 87 -4.22 23.91 2.91
CA ASN A 87 -3.05 24.63 2.38
C ASN A 87 -1.84 23.71 2.12
#